data_AF-A0A961AGG4-F1
#
_entry.id   AF-A0A961AGG4-F1
#
_cell.length_a   1.000
_cell.length_b   1.000
_cell.length_c   1.000
_cell.angle_alpha   90.00
_cell.angle_beta   90.00
_cell.angle_gamma   90.00
#
_symmetry.space_group_name_H-M   'P 1'
#
loop_
_entity.id
_entity.type
_entity.pdbx_description
1 polymer ?
#
loop_
_entity_poly.entity_id
_entity_poly.type
_entity_poly.pdbx_seq_one_letter_code
_entity_poly.pdbx_strand_id
1 'polypeptide(L)'
;MEDCIPHLADSIYVDKVRRARQLTMGERIDTSIELFEGALGLMRDGIRAQFPDQSQEEVEQTLRKRLRRLRQVGEHGIYSKLNIS
;
A
#
# COMPACT_ATOMS: atom_id res chain seq x y z
N MET A 1 -3.52 28.76 10.79
CA MET A 1 -2.53 27.66 10.93
C MET A 1 -3.00 26.37 10.25
N GLU A 2 -4.31 26.18 10.00
CA GLU A 2 -4.86 25.00 9.31
C GLU A 2 -4.57 24.95 7.79
N ASP A 3 -4.36 26.09 7.12
CA ASP A 3 -4.09 26.12 5.67
C ASP A 3 -2.72 25.59 5.24
N CYS A 4 -1.75 25.46 6.16
CA CYS A 4 -0.41 24.98 5.82
C CYS A 4 -0.34 23.46 5.61
N ILE A 5 -1.26 22.70 6.21
CA ILE A 5 -1.23 21.22 6.16
C ILE A 5 -1.61 20.69 4.77
N PRO A 6 -2.70 21.17 4.12
CA PRO A 6 -3.03 20.76 2.76
C PRO A 6 -1.93 21.12 1.74
N HIS A 7 -1.39 22.34 1.80
CA HIS A 7 -0.32 22.77 0.90
C HIS A 7 0.97 21.96 1.08
N LEU A 8 1.30 21.57 2.31
CA LEU A 8 2.42 20.68 2.58
C LEU A 8 2.17 19.29 1.99
N ALA A 9 0.98 18.72 2.18
CA ALA A 9 0.62 17.43 1.62
C ALA A 9 0.72 17.41 0.08
N ASP A 10 0.23 18.46 -0.58
CA ASP A 10 0.32 18.63 -2.03
C ASP A 10 1.77 18.72 -2.50
N SER A 11 2.62 19.51 -1.82
CA SER A 11 4.03 19.61 -2.17
C SER A 11 4.75 18.26 -2.08
N ILE A 12 4.46 17.49 -1.03
CA ILE A 12 5.01 16.14 -0.83
C ILE A 12 4.54 15.20 -1.94
N TYR A 13 3.26 15.28 -2.31
CA TYR A 13 2.69 14.48 -3.39
C TYR A 13 3.34 14.79 -4.74
N VAL A 14 3.45 16.08 -5.10
CA VAL A 14 4.10 16.53 -6.34
C VAL A 14 5.54 16.03 -6.42
N ASP A 15 6.29 16.11 -5.33
CA ASP A 15 7.66 15.64 -5.29
C ASP A 15 7.77 14.12 -5.46
N LYS A 16 6.87 13.35 -4.84
CA LYS A 16 6.80 11.90 -5.04
C LYS A 16 6.52 11.55 -6.51
N VAL A 17 5.58 12.25 -7.16
CA VAL A 17 5.26 12.05 -8.58
C VAL A 17 6.45 12.40 -9.47
N ARG A 18 7.14 13.51 -9.21
CA ARG A 18 8.33 13.91 -9.97
C ARG A 18 9.44 12.87 -9.88
N ARG A 19 9.75 12.38 -8.67
CA ARG A 19 10.75 11.33 -8.46
C ARG A 19 10.36 10.04 -9.20
N ALA A 20 9.11 9.60 -9.07
CA ALA A 20 8.63 8.39 -9.73
C ALA A 20 8.75 8.45 -11.26
N ARG A 21 8.55 9.62 -11.87
CA ARG A 21 8.70 9.83 -13.33
C ARG A 21 10.14 9.77 -13.82
N GLN A 22 11.12 9.98 -12.94
CA GLN A 22 12.54 9.94 -13.29
C GLN A 22 13.15 8.54 -13.19
N LEU A 23 12.46 7.60 -12.54
CA LEU A 23 12.92 6.23 -12.38
C LEU A 23 12.94 5.47 -13.71
N THR A 24 14.05 4.79 -13.99
CA THR A 24 14.15 3.78 -15.03
C THR A 24 13.20 2.61 -14.74
N MET A 25 12.98 1.73 -15.73
CA MET A 25 12.12 0.56 -15.52
C MET A 25 12.61 -0.34 -14.38
N GLY A 26 13.92 -0.57 -14.28
CA GLY A 26 14.50 -1.36 -13.20
C GLY A 26 14.23 -0.74 -11.83
N GLU A 27 14.56 0.54 -11.68
CA GLU A 27 14.36 1.26 -10.41
C GLU A 27 12.88 1.34 -10.00
N ARG A 28 11.96 1.42 -10.97
CA ARG A 28 10.51 1.35 -10.68
C ARG A 28 10.10 0.00 -10.14
N ILE A 29 10.66 -1.09 -10.67
CA ILE A 29 10.36 -2.44 -10.18
C ILE A 29 10.87 -2.58 -8.75
N ASP A 30 12.12 -2.18 -8.49
CA ASP A 30 12.72 -2.24 -7.15
C ASP A 30 11.90 -1.42 -6.14
N THR A 31 11.58 -0.16 -6.49
CA THR A 31 10.72 0.70 -5.67
C THR A 31 9.35 0.07 -5.41
N SER A 32 8.78 -0.61 -6.40
CA SER A 32 7.47 -1.27 -6.25
C SER A 32 7.54 -2.45 -5.28
N ILE A 33 8.63 -3.23 -5.31
CA ILE A 33 8.87 -4.33 -4.37
C ILE A 33 9.01 -3.79 -2.95
N GLU A 34 9.81 -2.73 -2.75
CA GLU A 34 9.99 -2.11 -1.44
C GLU A 34 8.68 -1.58 -0.86
N LEU A 35 7.88 -0.89 -1.68
CA LEU A 35 6.55 -0.40 -1.27
C LEU A 35 5.62 -1.55 -0.91
N PHE A 36 5.66 -2.65 -1.66
CA PHE A 36 4.84 -3.82 -1.40
C PHE A 36 5.22 -4.48 -0.07
N GLU A 37 6.51 -4.68 0.19
CA GLU A 37 6.99 -5.23 1.47
C GLU A 37 6.62 -4.34 2.66
N GLY A 38 6.74 -3.01 2.51
CA GLY A 38 6.29 -2.06 3.53
C GLY A 38 4.79 -2.18 3.82
N ALA A 39 3.97 -2.30 2.77
CA ALA A 39 2.53 -2.51 2.93
C ALA A 39 2.21 -3.85 3.63
N LEU A 40 2.93 -4.94 3.30
CA LEU A 40 2.79 -6.21 4.00
C LEU A 40 3.16 -6.09 5.48
N GLY A 41 4.20 -5.33 5.82
CA GLY A 41 4.57 -5.00 7.20
C GLY A 41 3.43 -4.36 7.98
N LEU A 42 2.85 -3.28 7.44
CA LEU A 42 1.71 -2.59 8.05
C LEU A 42 0.50 -3.51 8.22
N MET A 43 0.23 -4.38 7.24
CA MET A 43 -0.86 -5.36 7.33
C MET A 43 -0.62 -6.37 8.46
N ARG A 44 0.62 -6.87 8.62
CA ARG A 44 0.98 -7.79 9.72
C ARG A 44 0.76 -7.12 11.06
N ASP A 45 1.20 -5.88 11.22
CA ASP A 45 1.05 -5.12 12.46
C ASP A 45 -0.43 -4.90 12.79
N GLY A 46 -1.24 -4.57 11.79
CA GLY A 46 -2.69 -4.48 11.94
C GLY A 46 -3.34 -5.83 12.32
N ILE A 47 -2.85 -6.95 11.80
CA ILE A 47 -3.34 -8.29 12.18
C ILE A 47 -2.95 -8.62 13.62
N ARG A 48 -1.70 -8.38 14.03
CA ARG A 48 -1.23 -8.57 15.42
C ARG A 48 -2.02 -7.74 16.41
N ALA A 49 -2.32 -6.49 16.07
CA ALA A 49 -3.14 -5.62 16.90
C ALA A 49 -4.59 -6.13 17.04
N GLN A 50 -5.13 -6.77 16.00
CA GLN A 50 -6.48 -7.36 16.03
C GLN A 50 -6.53 -8.71 16.74
N PHE A 51 -5.45 -9.49 16.70
CA PHE A 51 -5.35 -10.82 17.29
C PHE A 51 -4.01 -10.97 18.04
N PRO A 52 -3.91 -10.41 19.26
CA PRO A 52 -2.65 -10.37 20.02
C PRO A 52 -2.08 -11.75 20.36
N ASP A 53 -2.95 -12.75 20.49
CA ASP A 53 -2.57 -14.12 20.88
C ASP A 53 -2.16 -15.00 19.69
N GLN A 54 -2.24 -14.50 18.46
CA GLN A 54 -1.81 -15.27 17.29
C GLN A 54 -0.29 -15.39 17.24
N SER A 55 0.17 -16.61 16.96
CA SER A 55 1.54 -16.86 16.56
C SER A 55 1.90 -16.16 15.24
N GLN A 56 3.19 -16.00 14.98
CA GLN A 56 3.66 -15.44 13.72
C GLN A 56 3.15 -16.22 12.50
N GLU A 57 3.04 -17.54 12.59
CA GLU A 57 2.54 -18.36 11.50
C GLU A 57 1.05 -18.08 11.21
N GLU A 58 0.23 -17.95 12.25
CA GLU A 58 -1.20 -17.62 12.12
C GLU A 58 -1.43 -16.22 11.55
N VAL A 59 -0.56 -15.26 11.91
CA VAL A 59 -0.55 -13.91 11.31
C VAL A 59 -0.27 -14.00 9.80
N GLU A 60 0.72 -14.77 9.37
CA GLU A 60 1.03 -14.96 7.95
C GLU A 60 -0.10 -15.68 7.19
N GLN A 61 -0.73 -16.69 7.81
CA GLN A 61 -1.89 -17.36 7.23
C GLN A 61 -3.06 -16.38 7.04
N THR A 62 -3.31 -15.53 8.03
CA THR A 62 -4.34 -14.48 7.98
C THR A 62 -4.02 -13.46 6.88
N LEU A 63 -2.76 -13.02 6.78
CA LEU A 63 -2.30 -12.12 5.74
C LEU A 63 -2.53 -12.70 4.34
N ARG A 64 -2.09 -13.94 4.09
CA ARG A 64 -2.31 -14.65 2.82
C ARG A 64 -3.79 -14.74 2.45
N LYS A 65 -4.65 -15.03 3.43
CA LYS A 65 -6.11 -15.07 3.22
C LYS A 65 -6.67 -13.70 2.82
N ARG A 66 -6.21 -12.61 3.44
CA ARG A 66 -6.62 -11.24 3.10
C ARG A 66 -6.15 -10.84 1.71
N LEU A 67 -4.88 -11.11 1.37
CA LEU A 67 -4.33 -10.85 0.03
C LEU A 67 -5.09 -11.61 -1.06
N ARG A 68 -5.43 -12.88 -0.83
CA ARG A 68 -6.24 -13.67 -1.77
C ARG A 68 -7.61 -13.02 -2.01
N ARG A 69 -8.26 -12.53 -0.96
CA ARG A 69 -9.54 -11.80 -1.09
C ARG A 69 -9.38 -10.49 -1.86
N LEU A 70 -8.34 -9.71 -1.56
CA LEU A 70 -8.06 -8.47 -2.29
C LEU A 70 -7.83 -8.73 -3.79
N ARG A 71 -7.08 -9.79 -4.12
CA ARG A 71 -6.87 -10.24 -5.50
C ARG A 71 -8.19 -10.59 -6.18
N GLN A 72 -9.04 -11.39 -5.52
CA GLN A 72 -10.37 -11.73 -6.04
C GLN A 72 -11.24 -10.49 -6.27
N VAL A 73 -11.23 -9.53 -5.34
CA VAL A 73 -11.98 -8.28 -5.46
C VAL A 73 -11.46 -7.43 -6.63
N GLY A 74 -10.14 -7.38 -6.84
CA GLY A 74 -9.51 -6.71 -7.97
C GLY A 74 -9.84 -7.38 -9.31
N GLU A 75 -9.83 -8.71 -9.36
CA GLU A 75 -10.16 -9.50 -10.56
C GLU A 75 -11.66 -9.43 -10.92
N HIS A 76 -12.55 -9.32 -9.92
CA HIS A 76 -14.00 -9.29 -10.13
C HIS A 76 -14.62 -7.87 -10.09
N GLY A 77 -13.78 -6.83 -10.08
CA GLY A 77 -14.19 -5.47 -10.49
C GLY A 77 -15.13 -4.70 -9.55
N ILE A 78 -15.18 -5.01 -8.25
CA ILE A 78 -16.00 -4.22 -7.31
C ILE A 78 -15.42 -2.79 -7.12
N TYR A 79 -14.16 -2.56 -7.49
CA TYR A 79 -13.54 -1.23 -7.56
C TYR A 79 -13.11 -0.84 -8.98
N SER A 80 -14.04 -0.91 -9.94
CA SER A 80 -13.92 -0.18 -11.21
C SER A 80 -14.49 1.23 -11.01
N LYS A 81 -13.62 2.16 -10.59
CA LYS A 81 -13.67 3.62 -10.88
C LYS A 81 -12.69 4.36 -9.95
N LEU A 82 -11.41 4.36 -10.33
CA LEU A 82 -10.59 5.55 -10.13
C LEU A 82 -10.38 6.16 -11.50
N ASN A 83 -11.39 6.96 -11.89
CA ASN A 83 -11.32 7.82 -13.05
C ASN A 83 -10.43 9.00 -12.64
N ILE A 84 -9.15 8.95 -12.99
CA ILE A 84 -8.29 10.14 -12.94
C ILE A 84 -8.28 10.65 -14.38
N SER A 85 -9.21 11.57 -14.66
CA SER A 85 -9.14 12.47 -15.82
C SER A 85 -8.07 13.54 -15.58
#